data_AF-A0A9E6VV20-F1
#
_entry.id   AF-A0A9E6VV20-F1
#
_cell.length_a   1.000
_cell.length_b   1.000
_cell.length_c   1.000
_cell.angle_alpha   90.00
_cell.angle_beta   90.00
_cell.angle_gamma   90.00
#
_symmetry.space_group_name_H-M   'P 1'
#
loop_
_entity.id
_entity.type
_entity.pdbx_description
1 polymer ?
#
loop_
_entity_poly.entity_id
_entity_poly.type
_entity_poly.pdbx_seq_one_letter_code
_entity_poly.pdbx_strand_id
1 'polypeptide(L)'
;MALNGTIKIIVDDDGGIIIDKKTGAELQFKQPFHRELFLNVGDIIRYEPYMAPDAKAAVATYVRRRTVGVISEINDETTGTITEKGSNKKIPFFQPMLKELQLAVGDNVRYDLIICKGGETAIDVNEINT
;
A
#
# COMPACT_ATOMS: atom_id res chain seq x y z
N MET A 1 10.00 10.36 5.06
CA MET A 1 10.16 8.95 5.49
C MET A 1 8.76 8.36 5.61
N ALA A 2 8.50 7.22 4.97
CA ALA A 2 7.17 6.64 4.97
C ALA A 2 6.89 5.89 6.29
N LEU A 3 5.67 6.05 6.79
CA LEU A 3 5.16 5.48 8.04
C LEU A 3 4.04 4.48 7.76
N ASN A 4 3.63 3.74 8.80
CA ASN A 4 2.52 2.80 8.73
C ASN A 4 1.36 3.30 9.58
N GLY A 5 0.14 3.09 9.11
CA GLY A 5 -1.06 3.42 9.86
C GLY A 5 -2.21 2.48 9.54
N THR A 6 -3.36 2.81 10.09
CA THR A 6 -4.64 2.16 9.79
C THR A 6 -5.66 3.22 9.41
N ILE A 7 -6.47 2.98 8.37
CA ILE A 7 -7.59 3.87 8.05
C ILE A 7 -8.64 3.74 9.15
N LYS A 8 -8.90 4.83 9.87
CA LYS A 8 -9.89 4.87 10.95
C LYS A 8 -11.27 5.21 10.42
N ILE A 9 -11.36 6.27 9.61
CA ILE A 9 -12.62 6.79 9.08
C ILE A 9 -12.38 7.32 7.67
N ILE A 10 -13.36 7.11 6.79
CA ILE A 10 -13.48 7.78 5.50
C ILE A 10 -14.63 8.79 5.65
N VAL A 11 -14.35 10.07 5.41
CA VAL A 11 -15.30 11.16 5.68
C VAL A 11 -16.04 11.55 4.41
N ASP A 12 -15.34 11.62 3.28
CA ASP A 12 -15.87 12.02 1.97
C ASP A 12 -15.01 11.41 0.84
N ASP A 13 -15.33 11.72 -0.41
CA ASP A 13 -14.59 11.23 -1.58
C ASP A 13 -13.13 11.72 -1.64
N ASP A 14 -12.77 12.73 -0.84
CA ASP A 14 -11.45 13.37 -0.83
C ASP A 14 -10.54 12.92 0.32
N GLY A 15 -11.05 12.16 1.30
CA GLY A 15 -10.20 11.49 2.29
C GLY A 15 -10.86 11.15 3.62
N GLY A 16 -10.08 11.27 4.69
CA GLY A 16 -10.52 10.85 6.01
C GLY A 16 -9.44 10.92 7.08
N ILE A 17 -9.49 9.99 8.03
CA ILE A 17 -8.59 9.94 9.19
C ILE A 17 -7.88 8.59 9.23
N ILE A 18 -6.58 8.63 9.47
CA ILE A 18 -5.75 7.47 9.77
C ILE A 18 -5.30 7.52 11.24
N ILE A 19 -4.97 6.36 11.79
CA ILE A 19 -4.24 6.24 13.05
C ILE A 19 -2.81 5.81 12.72
N ASP A 20 -1.83 6.63 13.12
CA ASP A 20 -0.42 6.26 13.03
C ASP A 20 -0.11 5.07 13.94
N LYS A 21 0.50 4.02 13.39
CA LYS A 21 0.73 2.77 14.14
C LYS A 21 1.77 2.91 15.24
N LYS A 22 2.69 3.87 15.15
CA LYS A 22 3.79 4.03 16.11
C LYS A 22 3.38 4.90 17.31
N THR A 23 2.67 5.98 17.04
CA THR A 23 2.34 7.01 18.03
C THR A 23 0.90 6.94 18.51
N GLY A 24 0.02 6.27 17.75
CA GLY A 24 -1.42 6.29 17.98
C GLY A 24 -2.09 7.62 17.62
N ALA A 25 -1.35 8.56 17.02
CA ALA A 25 -1.88 9.86 16.64
C ALA A 25 -2.86 9.74 15.47
N GLU A 26 -3.89 10.59 15.48
CA GLU A 26 -4.83 10.70 14.37
C GLU A 26 -4.35 11.77 13.39
N LEU A 27 -4.25 11.40 12.12
CA LEU A 27 -3.87 12.32 11.04
C LEU A 27 -4.98 12.34 9.99
N GLN A 28 -5.31 13.54 9.53
CA GLN A 28 -6.12 13.68 8.32
C GLN A 28 -5.30 13.22 7.11
N PHE A 29 -5.92 12.49 6.20
CA PHE A 29 -5.36 12.26 4.87
C PHE A 29 -6.28 12.89 3.83
N LYS A 30 -5.65 13.42 2.78
CA LYS A 30 -6.35 13.89 1.58
C LYS A 30 -5.86 13.11 0.39
N GLN A 31 -6.76 12.33 -0.19
CA GLN A 31 -6.51 11.56 -1.39
C GLN A 31 -7.80 11.47 -2.20
N PRO A 32 -7.94 12.34 -3.21
CA PRO A 32 -9.02 12.22 -4.17
C PRO A 32 -9.03 10.80 -4.76
N PHE A 33 -10.22 10.29 -5.04
CA PHE A 33 -10.42 8.96 -5.61
C PHE A 33 -9.95 7.81 -4.70
N HIS A 34 -10.04 7.98 -3.38
CA HIS A 34 -9.62 6.95 -2.42
C HIS A 34 -10.40 5.64 -2.58
N ARG A 35 -11.67 5.72 -3.02
CA ARG A 35 -12.53 4.54 -3.27
C ARG A 35 -12.01 3.74 -4.45
N GLU A 36 -11.64 4.44 -5.52
CA GLU A 36 -10.99 3.85 -6.66
C GLU A 36 -9.73 3.16 -6.18
N LEU A 37 -8.91 3.78 -5.32
CA LEU A 37 -7.72 3.17 -4.74
C LEU A 37 -7.96 2.01 -3.75
N PHE A 38 -9.21 1.54 -3.61
CA PHE A 38 -9.61 0.44 -2.73
C PHE A 38 -9.15 0.62 -1.28
N LEU A 39 -9.15 1.87 -0.81
CA LEU A 39 -8.88 2.22 0.57
C LEU A 39 -10.17 2.08 1.39
N ASN A 40 -10.16 1.16 2.36
CA ASN A 40 -11.29 0.86 3.23
C ASN A 40 -10.94 1.13 4.69
N VAL A 41 -11.97 1.42 5.51
CA VAL A 41 -11.81 1.49 6.96
C VAL A 41 -11.26 0.16 7.49
N GLY A 42 -10.22 0.24 8.32
CA GLY A 42 -9.50 -0.91 8.86
C GLY A 42 -8.27 -1.33 8.05
N ASP A 43 -8.08 -0.81 6.83
CA ASP A 43 -6.92 -1.16 6.01
C ASP A 43 -5.62 -0.71 6.66
N ILE A 44 -4.62 -1.60 6.61
CA ILE A 44 -3.24 -1.25 6.92
C ILE A 44 -2.70 -0.47 5.72
N ILE A 45 -2.10 0.68 6.00
CA ILE A 45 -1.60 1.59 4.98
C ILE A 45 -0.16 1.98 5.21
N ARG A 46 0.48 2.41 4.12
CA ARG A 46 1.68 3.24 4.15
C ARG A 46 1.28 4.68 3.83
N TYR A 47 1.94 5.65 4.46
CA TYR A 47 1.75 7.06 4.16
C TYR A 47 3.02 7.88 4.43
N GLU A 48 3.04 9.12 3.98
CA GLU A 48 4.08 10.10 4.31
C GLU A 48 3.46 11.30 5.04
N PRO A 49 3.95 11.65 6.25
CA PRO A 49 3.48 12.84 6.94
C PRO A 49 4.01 14.08 6.23
N TYR A 50 3.13 15.04 6.00
CA TYR A 50 3.45 16.34 5.44
C TYR A 50 2.89 17.44 6.34
N MET A 51 3.72 18.42 6.68
CA MET A 51 3.31 19.61 7.41
C MET A 51 3.58 20.82 6.53
N ALA A 52 2.51 21.46 6.04
CA ALA A 52 2.65 22.72 5.32
C ALA A 52 3.20 23.80 6.28
N PRO A 53 3.93 24.81 5.77
CA PRO A 53 4.58 25.84 6.61
C PRO A 53 3.64 26.53 7.61
N ASP A 54 2.38 26.74 7.24
CA ASP A 54 1.37 27.42 8.06
C ASP A 54 0.33 26.46 8.68
N ALA A 55 0.53 25.15 8.55
CA ALA A 55 -0.41 24.17 9.08
C ALA A 55 -0.21 23.95 10.58
N LYS A 56 -1.31 23.89 11.32
CA LYS A 56 -1.30 23.58 12.77
C LYS A 56 -1.09 22.10 13.08
N ALA A 57 -1.21 21.23 12.08
CA ALA A 57 -1.05 19.79 12.21
C ALA A 57 -0.54 19.19 10.90
N ALA A 58 0.17 18.07 11.00
CA ALA A 58 0.57 17.28 9.85
C ALA A 58 -0.62 16.53 9.25
N VAL A 59 -0.57 16.32 7.94
CA VAL A 59 -1.49 15.47 7.18
C VAL A 59 -0.75 14.27 6.61
N ALA A 60 -1.47 13.17 6.43
CA ALA A 60 -0.96 12.00 5.74
C ALA A 60 -1.16 12.16 4.22
N THR A 61 -0.09 11.95 3.47
CA THR A 61 -0.03 12.01 2.01
C THR A 61 0.48 10.69 1.44
N TYR A 62 0.32 10.48 0.14
CA TYR A 62 0.71 9.23 -0.54
C TYR A 62 0.18 7.98 0.19
N VAL A 63 -1.07 8.03 0.63
CA VAL A 63 -1.69 6.90 1.33
C VAL A 63 -1.89 5.76 0.34
N ARG A 64 -1.38 4.58 0.70
CA ARG A 64 -1.47 3.37 -0.13
C ARG A 64 -1.82 2.19 0.73
N ARG A 65 -2.72 1.32 0.25
CA ARG A 65 -3.04 0.08 0.93
C ARG A 65 -1.78 -0.80 0.94
N ARG A 66 -1.48 -1.35 2.10
CA ARG A 66 -0.36 -2.25 2.31
C ARG A 66 -0.91 -3.64 2.55
N THR A 67 -0.51 -4.58 1.71
CA THR A 67 -1.06 -5.92 1.74
C THR A 67 0.03 -6.97 1.64
N VAL A 68 -0.34 -8.23 1.90
CA VAL A 68 0.57 -9.38 1.91
C VAL A 68 0.02 -10.45 0.97
N GLY A 69 0.93 -11.24 0.40
CA GLY A 69 0.58 -12.32 -0.51
C GLY A 69 1.76 -13.24 -0.75
N VAL A 70 1.56 -14.16 -1.69
CA VAL A 70 2.59 -15.10 -2.13
C VAL A 70 2.85 -14.87 -3.62
N ILE A 71 4.10 -14.77 -4.04
CA ILE A 71 4.44 -14.75 -5.46
C ILE A 71 4.02 -16.09 -6.07
N SER A 72 3.03 -16.06 -6.95
CA SER A 72 2.48 -17.26 -7.60
C SER A 72 3.06 -17.51 -8.99
N GLU A 73 3.57 -16.47 -9.64
CA GLU A 73 4.09 -16.54 -11.00
C GLU A 73 5.09 -15.41 -11.24
N ILE A 74 6.13 -15.67 -12.04
CA ILE A 74 7.09 -14.69 -12.55
C ILE A 74 7.06 -14.81 -14.07
N ASN A 75 6.75 -13.71 -14.75
CA ASN A 75 6.58 -13.68 -16.21
C ASN A 75 7.90 -13.27 -16.91
N ASP A 76 8.63 -12.33 -16.31
CA ASP A 76 9.91 -11.82 -16.81
C ASP A 76 10.81 -11.35 -15.64
N GLU A 77 11.92 -10.67 -15.94
CA GLU A 77 12.87 -10.18 -14.93
C GLU A 77 12.32 -9.06 -14.02
N THR A 78 11.11 -8.57 -14.29
CA THR A 78 10.49 -7.42 -13.60
C THR A 78 9.01 -7.60 -13.26
N THR A 79 8.30 -8.55 -13.87
CA THR A 79 6.85 -8.71 -13.69
C THR A 79 6.46 -10.12 -13.27
N GLY A 80 5.28 -10.22 -12.65
CA GLY A 80 4.67 -11.48 -12.28
C GLY A 80 3.32 -11.28 -11.61
N THR A 81 2.88 -12.30 -10.88
CA THR A 81 1.59 -12.32 -10.19
C THR A 81 1.78 -12.70 -8.73
N ILE A 82 1.19 -11.91 -7.83
CA ILE A 82 1.03 -12.23 -6.41
C ILE A 82 -0.40 -12.74 -6.17
N THR A 83 -0.54 -13.83 -5.44
CA THR A 83 -1.83 -14.24 -4.87
C THR A 83 -1.97 -13.60 -3.50
N GLU A 84 -2.92 -12.68 -3.36
CA GLU A 84 -3.21 -11.95 -2.13
C GLU A 84 -3.72 -12.90 -1.03
N LYS A 85 -3.13 -12.80 0.16
CA LYS A 85 -3.52 -13.61 1.30
C LYS A 85 -4.85 -13.12 1.88
N GLY A 86 -5.80 -14.03 2.06
CA GLY A 86 -7.13 -13.74 2.63
C GLY A 86 -8.24 -13.60 1.59
N SER A 87 -7.94 -13.05 0.41
CA SER A 87 -8.89 -12.95 -0.71
C SER A 87 -8.64 -13.97 -1.82
N ASN A 88 -7.43 -14.54 -1.89
CA ASN A 88 -6.93 -15.35 -3.01
C ASN A 88 -6.97 -14.62 -4.36
N LYS A 89 -7.07 -13.29 -4.35
CA LYS A 89 -7.08 -12.47 -5.56
C LYS A 89 -5.70 -12.49 -6.21
N LYS A 90 -5.66 -12.62 -7.53
CA LYS A 90 -4.42 -12.51 -8.32
C LYS A 90 -4.16 -11.04 -8.66
N ILE A 91 -3.00 -10.53 -8.23
CA ILE A 91 -2.57 -9.15 -8.40
C ILE A 91 -1.29 -9.15 -9.25
N PRO A 92 -1.29 -8.50 -10.43
CA PRO A 92 -0.06 -8.33 -11.18
C PRO A 92 0.89 -7.40 -10.41
N PHE A 93 2.19 -7.65 -10.51
CA PHE A 93 3.20 -6.78 -9.91
C PHE A 93 4.24 -6.33 -10.93
N PHE A 94 4.88 -5.20 -10.62
CA PHE A 94 6.06 -4.70 -11.32
C PHE A 94 7.15 -4.35 -10.30
N GLN A 95 8.31 -4.98 -10.45
CA GLN A 95 9.48 -4.84 -9.59
C GLN A 95 10.76 -4.83 -10.44
N PRO A 96 11.31 -3.65 -10.80
CA PRO A 96 12.48 -3.53 -11.68
C PRO A 96 13.74 -4.26 -11.24
N MET A 97 13.88 -4.57 -9.94
CA MET A 97 15.05 -5.23 -9.35
C MET A 97 14.71 -6.60 -8.76
N LEU A 98 13.80 -7.35 -9.40
CA LEU A 98 13.29 -8.61 -8.85
C LEU A 98 14.41 -9.63 -8.60
N LYS A 99 15.37 -9.73 -9.53
CA LYS A 99 16.48 -10.67 -9.44
C LYS A 99 17.48 -10.29 -8.35
N GLU A 100 17.79 -8.99 -8.23
CA GLU A 100 18.68 -8.46 -7.21
C GLU A 100 18.09 -8.62 -5.81
N LEU A 101 16.76 -8.53 -5.69
CA LEU A 101 16.01 -8.81 -4.47
C LEU A 101 15.82 -10.30 -4.18
N GLN A 102 16.26 -11.19 -5.09
CA GLN A 102 16.16 -12.65 -4.98
C GLN A 102 14.73 -13.17 -4.74
N LEU A 103 13.72 -12.43 -5.19
CA LEU A 103 12.32 -12.82 -5.06
C LEU A 103 11.99 -13.94 -6.06
N ALA A 104 11.33 -14.99 -5.57
CA ALA A 104 10.97 -16.19 -6.31
C ALA A 104 9.51 -16.59 -6.09
N VAL A 105 9.01 -17.48 -6.96
CA VAL A 105 7.70 -18.11 -6.78
C VAL A 105 7.68 -18.90 -5.47
N GLY A 106 6.65 -18.68 -4.66
CA GLY A 106 6.49 -19.26 -3.33
C GLY A 106 6.81 -18.30 -2.19
N ASP A 107 7.46 -17.17 -2.46
CA ASP A 107 7.87 -16.24 -1.42
C ASP A 107 6.70 -15.47 -0.83
N ASN A 108 6.71 -15.30 0.50
CA ASN A 108 5.77 -14.45 1.20
C ASN A 108 6.25 -13.00 1.11
N VAL A 109 5.43 -12.14 0.51
CA VAL A 109 5.80 -10.75 0.24
C VAL A 109 4.80 -9.78 0.81
N ARG A 110 5.29 -8.58 1.12
CA ARG A 110 4.49 -7.39 1.38
C ARG A 110 4.63 -6.43 0.20
N TYR A 111 3.54 -5.80 -0.17
CA TYR A 111 3.51 -4.83 -1.26
C TYR A 111 2.56 -3.68 -0.95
N ASP A 112 2.75 -2.58 -1.68
CA ASP A 112 1.80 -1.47 -1.71
C ASP A 112 0.92 -1.65 -2.94
N LEU A 113 -0.40 -1.64 -2.75
CA LEU A 113 -1.35 -1.73 -3.85
C LEU A 113 -1.60 -0.35 -4.43
N ILE A 114 -1.49 -0.24 -5.75
CA ILE A 114 -1.86 0.95 -6.50
C ILE A 114 -2.81 0.58 -7.63
N ILE A 115 -3.41 1.60 -8.24
CA ILE A 115 -4.16 1.44 -9.49
C ILE A 115 -3.41 2.07 -10.63
N CYS A 116 -3.24 1.29 -11.68
CA CYS A 116 -2.64 1.72 -12.94
C CYS A 116 -3.54 1.27 -14.09
N LYS A 117 -3.90 2.22 -14.97
CA LYS A 117 -4.59 1.95 -16.25
C LYS A 117 -5.81 1.01 -16.14
N GLY A 118 -6.61 1.14 -15.08
CA GLY A 118 -7.87 0.41 -14.90
C GLY A 118 -7.76 -0.93 -14.15
N GLY A 119 -6.60 -1.25 -13.56
CA GLY A 119 -6.42 -2.44 -12.75
C GLY A 119 -5.57 -2.21 -11.51
N GLU A 120 -5.67 -3.13 -10.56
CA GLU A 120 -4.81 -3.19 -9.39
C GLU A 120 -3.40 -3.66 -9.79
N THR A 121 -2.38 -3.06 -9.20
CA THR A 121 -0.98 -3.46 -9.40
C THR A 121 -0.23 -3.36 -8.09
N ALA A 122 0.53 -4.40 -7.77
CA ALA A 122 1.43 -4.41 -6.63
C ALA A 122 2.76 -3.75 -7.01
N ILE A 123 3.20 -2.82 -6.17
CA ILE A 123 4.51 -2.16 -6.25
C ILE A 123 5.22 -2.27 -4.90
N ASP A 124 6.49 -1.86 -4.85
CA ASP A 124 7.30 -1.94 -3.63
C ASP A 124 7.24 -3.34 -3.00
N VAL A 125 7.35 -4.38 -3.83
CA VAL A 125 7.28 -5.78 -3.41
C VAL A 125 8.54 -6.15 -2.65
N ASN A 126 8.40 -6.54 -1.40
CA ASN A 126 9.51 -6.91 -0.51
C ASN A 126 9.18 -8.22 0.22
N GLU A 127 10.19 -9.05 0.45
CA GLU A 127 10.06 -10.27 1.25
C GLU A 127 9.64 -9.94 2.69
N ILE A 128 8.80 -10.79 3.28
CA ILE A 128 8.52 -10.77 4.70
C ILE A 128 9.50 -11.72 5.37
N ASN A 129 10.59 -11.18 5.92
CA ASN A 129 11.48 -11.95 6.77
C ASN A 129 10.68 -12.46 7.98
N THR A 130 10.40 -13.77 8.01
CA THR A 130 9.90 -14.49 9.19
C THR A 130 10.97 -14.65 10.25
#